data_AF-A0A653L0I0-F1
#
_entry.id   AF-A0A653L0I0-F1
#
_cell.length_a   1.000
_cell.length_b   1.000
_cell.length_c   1.000
_cell.angle_alpha   90.00
_cell.angle_beta   90.00
_cell.angle_gamma   90.00
#
_symmetry.space_group_name_H-M   'P 1'
#
loop_
_entity.id
_entity.type
_entity.pdbx_description
1 polymer ?
#
loop_
_entity_poly.entity_id
_entity_poly.type
_entity_poly.pdbx_seq_one_letter_code
_entity_poly.pdbx_strand_id
1 'polypeptide(L)'
;MEEAYYLAQAILISLGGGAAIVLGASSFLGKVWVQRILQQEQSRMALEIEEYKNKLSELTVNKQINYYQKLELYKSVSAPLLDLIANITHQEKITPEYIKSFDKQRLHMTAQLALFSSSDVFDMFMKLIDYVYDSIEVDAFDFHVFRVEMLIFLSAVRKDIGIYSDEVKYKGNR
;
A
#
# COMPACT_ATOMS: atom_id res chain seq x y z
N MET A 1 -0.39 67.86 59.81
CA MET A 1 0.36 67.00 58.86
C MET A 1 0.10 65.50 59.10
N GLU A 2 -0.17 65.06 60.34
CA GLU A 2 -0.50 63.66 60.64
C GLU A 2 -1.80 63.14 60.00
N GLU A 3 -2.88 63.92 59.96
CA GLU A 3 -4.17 63.47 59.41
C GLU A 3 -4.12 63.15 57.91
N ALA A 4 -3.35 63.94 57.13
CA ALA A 4 -3.16 63.71 55.70
C ALA A 4 -2.37 62.40 55.43
N TYR A 5 -1.44 62.05 56.32
CA TYR A 5 -0.64 60.83 56.20
C TYR A 5 -1.48 59.57 56.48
N TYR A 6 -2.30 59.59 57.54
CA TYR A 6 -3.23 58.50 57.84
C TYR A 6 -4.29 58.29 56.75
N LEU A 7 -4.83 59.38 56.20
CA LEU A 7 -5.79 59.32 55.09
C LEU A 7 -5.15 58.73 53.83
N ALA A 8 -3.93 59.16 53.48
CA ALA A 8 -3.18 58.60 52.36
C ALA A 8 -2.85 57.11 52.55
N GLN A 9 -2.52 56.69 53.77
CA GLN A 9 -2.20 55.29 54.09
C GLN A 9 -3.45 54.39 54.02
N ALA A 10 -4.61 54.86 54.50
CA ALA A 10 -5.87 54.14 54.39
C ALA A 10 -6.36 54.01 52.92
N ILE A 11 -6.18 55.08 52.12
CA ILE A 11 -6.45 55.07 50.68
C ILE A 11 -5.52 54.07 49.98
N LEU A 12 -4.22 54.07 50.28
CA LEU A 12 -3.25 53.12 49.70
C LEU A 12 -3.51 51.66 50.11
N ILE A 13 -3.91 51.39 51.35
CA ILE A 13 -4.23 50.02 51.82
C ILE A 13 -5.54 49.52 51.20
N SER A 14 -6.56 50.37 51.08
CA SER A 14 -7.83 49.99 50.43
C SER A 14 -7.67 49.77 48.92
N LEU A 15 -6.92 50.63 48.22
CA LEU A 15 -6.58 50.45 46.80
C LEU A 15 -5.64 49.26 46.58
N GLY A 16 -4.63 49.09 47.43
CA GLY A 16 -3.66 47.99 47.35
C GLY A 16 -4.30 46.63 47.66
N GLY A 17 -5.17 46.54 48.67
CA GLY A 17 -5.91 45.34 49.01
C GLY A 17 -6.94 44.95 47.94
N GLY A 18 -7.66 45.92 47.38
CA GLY A 18 -8.55 45.71 46.24
C GLY A 18 -7.80 45.23 44.99
N ALA A 19 -6.66 45.84 44.68
CA ALA A 19 -5.81 45.41 43.57
C ALA A 19 -5.28 43.98 43.76
N ALA A 20 -4.88 43.60 44.98
CA ALA A 20 -4.43 42.25 45.29
C ALA A 20 -5.54 41.20 45.08
N ILE A 21 -6.77 41.50 45.47
CA ILE A 21 -7.93 40.62 45.27
C ILE A 21 -8.23 40.45 43.77
N VAL A 22 -8.27 41.55 43.01
CA VAL A 22 -8.51 41.50 41.56
C VAL A 22 -7.42 40.71 40.86
N LEU A 23 -6.14 40.97 41.17
CA LEU A 23 -5.02 40.25 40.57
C LEU A 23 -5.04 38.74 40.93
N GLY A 24 -5.36 38.41 42.18
CA GLY A 24 -5.50 37.02 42.63
C GLY A 24 -6.64 36.29 41.90
N ALA A 25 -7.81 36.94 41.81
CA ALA A 25 -8.97 36.39 41.10
C ALA A 25 -8.72 36.25 39.59
N SER A 26 -8.09 37.24 38.96
CA SER A 26 -7.71 37.18 37.54
C SER A 26 -6.69 36.08 37.26
N SER A 27 -5.70 35.87 38.13
CA SER A 27 -4.73 34.78 38.01
C SER A 27 -5.38 33.40 38.15
N PHE A 28 -6.31 33.24 39.10
CA PHE A 28 -7.06 32.01 39.28
C PHE A 28 -7.93 31.68 38.06
N LEU A 29 -8.69 32.65 37.57
CA LEU A 29 -9.52 32.48 36.37
C LEU A 29 -8.64 32.16 35.15
N GLY A 30 -7.52 32.87 34.96
CA GLY A 30 -6.58 32.58 33.88
C GLY A 30 -6.07 31.14 33.90
N LYS A 31 -5.71 30.61 35.08
CA LYS A 31 -5.27 29.21 35.22
C LYS A 31 -6.37 28.22 34.86
N VAL A 32 -7.59 28.42 35.34
CA VAL A 32 -8.72 27.51 35.05
C VAL A 32 -9.08 27.54 33.56
N TRP A 33 -9.08 28.72 32.94
CA TRP A 33 -9.34 28.88 31.51
C TRP A 33 -8.25 28.23 30.64
N VAL A 34 -6.98 28.46 30.96
CA VAL A 34 -5.85 27.81 30.27
C VAL A 34 -5.93 26.30 30.40
N GLN A 35 -6.22 25.79 31.61
CA GLN A 35 -6.32 24.35 31.83
C GLN A 35 -7.49 23.73 31.08
N ARG A 36 -8.62 24.43 30.98
CA ARG A 36 -9.77 23.98 30.19
C ARG A 36 -9.48 23.94 28.69
N ILE A 37 -8.84 24.99 28.16
CA ILE A 37 -8.42 25.02 26.75
C ILE A 37 -7.42 23.88 26.49
N LEU A 38 -6.43 23.72 27.35
CA LEU A 38 -5.42 22.68 27.20
C LEU A 38 -6.03 21.27 27.24
N GLN A 39 -6.99 21.02 28.12
CA GLN A 39 -7.74 19.75 28.17
C GLN A 39 -8.56 19.51 26.90
N GLN A 40 -9.22 20.53 26.36
CA GLN A 40 -9.97 20.42 25.11
C GLN A 40 -9.05 20.13 23.92
N GLU A 41 -7.92 20.85 23.83
CA GLU A 41 -6.90 20.62 22.81
C GLU A 41 -6.31 19.21 22.92
N GLN A 42 -5.97 18.75 24.13
CA GLN A 42 -5.48 17.39 24.36
C GLN A 42 -6.50 16.31 23.96
N SER A 43 -7.77 16.51 24.30
CA SER A 43 -8.85 15.61 23.90
C SER A 43 -9.00 15.56 22.38
N ARG A 44 -8.96 16.72 21.71
CA ARG A 44 -9.03 16.79 20.25
C ARG A 44 -7.82 16.09 19.60
N MET A 45 -6.62 16.35 20.09
CA MET A 45 -5.40 15.68 19.61
C MET A 45 -5.46 14.16 19.82
N ALA A 46 -6.01 13.69 20.95
CA ALA A 46 -6.19 12.27 21.22
C ALA A 46 -7.16 11.61 20.21
N LEU A 47 -8.27 12.28 19.91
CA LEU A 47 -9.22 11.84 18.89
C LEU A 47 -8.57 11.79 17.50
N GLU A 48 -7.85 12.84 17.11
CA GLU A 48 -7.13 12.89 15.82
C GLU A 48 -6.11 11.74 15.71
N ILE A 49 -5.36 11.46 16.77
CA ILE A 49 -4.41 10.33 16.81
C ILE A 49 -5.13 9.00 16.62
N GLU A 50 -6.26 8.80 17.29
CA GLU A 50 -7.06 7.58 17.17
C GLU A 50 -7.61 7.42 15.75
N GLU A 51 -8.13 8.50 15.15
CA GLU A 51 -8.58 8.50 13.76
C GLU A 51 -7.45 8.14 12.78
N TYR A 52 -6.27 8.73 12.95
CA TYR A 52 -5.12 8.41 12.09
C TYR A 52 -4.64 6.97 12.27
N LYS A 53 -4.66 6.44 13.49
CA LYS A 53 -4.34 5.03 13.74
C LYS A 53 -5.34 4.10 13.07
N ASN A 54 -6.63 4.42 13.14
CA ASN A 54 -7.68 3.63 12.51
C ASN A 54 -7.55 3.66 10.98
N LYS A 55 -7.35 4.84 10.38
CA LYS A 55 -7.09 4.99 8.95
C LYS A 55 -5.86 4.22 8.50
N LEU A 56 -4.77 4.29 9.27
CA LEU A 56 -3.54 3.56 8.96
C LEU A 56 -3.74 2.04 9.04
N SER A 57 -4.47 1.57 10.05
CA SER A 57 -4.82 0.16 10.21
C SER A 57 -5.65 -0.35 9.02
N GLU A 58 -6.69 0.39 8.64
CA GLU A 58 -7.54 0.07 7.50
C GLU A 58 -6.73 0.03 6.20
N LEU A 59 -5.90 1.05 5.94
CA LEU A 59 -5.01 1.07 4.77
C LEU A 59 -4.04 -0.09 4.76
N THR A 60 -3.51 -0.49 5.92
CA THR A 60 -2.58 -1.61 6.04
C THR A 60 -3.27 -2.94 5.71
N VAL A 61 -4.47 -3.16 6.27
CA VAL A 61 -5.29 -4.34 5.99
C VAL A 61 -5.68 -4.40 4.50
N ASN A 62 -6.16 -3.29 3.95
CA ASN A 62 -6.54 -3.21 2.54
C ASN A 62 -5.35 -3.48 1.61
N LYS A 63 -4.17 -2.92 1.93
CA LYS A 63 -2.94 -3.18 1.17
C LYS A 63 -2.53 -4.66 1.24
N GLN A 64 -2.65 -5.29 2.41
CA GLN A 64 -2.34 -6.70 2.60
C GLN A 64 -3.31 -7.60 1.81
N ILE A 65 -4.62 -7.30 1.84
CA ILE A 65 -5.62 -8.05 1.06
C ILE A 65 -5.33 -7.92 -0.44
N ASN A 66 -5.07 -6.71 -0.93
CA ASN A 66 -4.75 -6.46 -2.34
C ASN A 66 -3.50 -7.24 -2.77
N TYR A 67 -2.45 -7.22 -1.94
CA TYR A 67 -1.24 -8.02 -2.16
C TYR A 67 -1.54 -9.51 -2.36
N TYR A 68 -2.30 -10.12 -1.45
CA TYR A 68 -2.64 -11.54 -1.55
C TYR A 68 -3.50 -11.85 -2.77
N GLN A 69 -4.49 -11.01 -3.07
CA GLN A 69 -5.35 -11.18 -4.26
C GLN A 69 -4.54 -11.14 -5.55
N LYS A 70 -3.60 -10.20 -5.69
CA LYS A 70 -2.70 -10.14 -6.84
C LYS A 70 -1.78 -11.36 -6.93
N LEU A 71 -1.22 -11.79 -5.80
CA LEU A 71 -0.38 -12.99 -5.77
C LEU A 71 -1.15 -14.24 -6.24
N GLU A 72 -2.38 -14.42 -5.75
CA GLU A 72 -3.24 -15.54 -6.15
C GLU A 72 -3.67 -15.46 -7.62
N LEU A 73 -3.99 -14.26 -8.12
CA LEU A 73 -4.23 -14.02 -9.54
C LEU A 73 -3.04 -14.51 -10.39
N TYR A 74 -1.83 -14.06 -10.07
CA TYR A 74 -0.66 -14.38 -10.88
C TYR A 74 -0.25 -15.84 -10.79
N LYS A 75 -0.42 -16.49 -9.63
CA LYS A 75 -0.29 -17.96 -9.52
C LYS A 75 -1.27 -18.67 -10.44
N SER A 76 -2.56 -18.29 -10.36
CA SER A 76 -3.63 -18.89 -11.16
C SER A 76 -3.38 -18.74 -12.67
N VAL A 77 -2.88 -17.59 -13.11
CA VAL A 77 -2.59 -17.34 -14.52
C VAL A 77 -1.30 -18.03 -14.98
N SER A 78 -0.31 -18.17 -14.11
CA SER A 78 0.93 -18.86 -14.48
C SER A 78 0.79 -20.38 -14.57
N ALA A 79 -0.12 -21.00 -13.82
CA ALA A 79 -0.21 -22.46 -13.70
C ALA A 79 -0.49 -23.17 -15.05
N PRO A 80 -1.50 -22.76 -15.86
CA PRO A 80 -1.71 -23.31 -17.20
C PRO A 80 -0.48 -23.28 -18.10
N LEU A 81 0.28 -22.18 -18.02
CA LEU A 81 1.46 -21.99 -18.83
C LEU A 81 2.58 -22.94 -18.38
N LEU A 82 2.79 -23.11 -17.09
CA LEU A 82 3.78 -24.05 -16.55
C LEU A 82 3.49 -25.48 -16.99
N ASP A 83 2.22 -25.89 -16.97
CA ASP A 83 1.81 -27.22 -17.42
C ASP A 83 2.07 -27.42 -18.92
N LEU A 84 1.75 -26.42 -19.75
CA LEU A 84 2.03 -26.45 -21.19
C LEU A 84 3.54 -26.58 -21.47
N ILE A 85 4.37 -25.77 -20.81
CA ILE A 85 5.82 -25.78 -21.01
C ILE A 85 6.45 -27.09 -20.53
N ALA A 86 5.96 -27.67 -19.43
CA ALA A 86 6.43 -28.98 -18.97
C ALA A 86 6.20 -30.04 -20.06
N ASN A 87 5.02 -30.06 -20.67
CA ASN A 87 4.70 -31.02 -21.74
C ASN A 87 5.55 -30.83 -22.99
N ILE A 88 5.78 -29.56 -23.41
CA ILE A 88 6.68 -29.25 -24.54
C ILE A 88 8.10 -29.74 -24.24
N THR A 89 8.62 -29.41 -23.06
CA THR A 89 10.02 -29.70 -22.68
C THR A 89 10.28 -31.21 -22.54
N HIS A 90 9.29 -31.96 -22.03
CA HIS A 90 9.39 -33.41 -21.90
C HIS A 90 9.04 -34.17 -23.19
N GLN A 91 8.88 -33.47 -24.32
CA GLN A 91 8.53 -34.04 -25.63
C GLN A 91 7.26 -34.91 -25.58
N GLU A 92 6.35 -34.59 -24.68
CA GLU A 92 5.02 -35.18 -24.74
C GLU A 92 4.34 -34.68 -26.02
N LYS A 93 3.65 -35.59 -26.73
CA LYS A 93 2.92 -35.18 -27.94
C LYS A 93 1.86 -34.16 -27.56
N ILE A 94 2.12 -32.90 -27.91
CA ILE A 94 1.15 -31.81 -27.87
C ILE A 94 0.05 -32.19 -28.87
N THR A 95 -1.07 -32.69 -28.35
CA THR A 95 -2.22 -33.04 -29.19
C THR A 95 -3.04 -31.79 -29.52
N PRO A 96 -3.75 -31.76 -30.66
CA PRO A 96 -4.67 -30.67 -30.97
C PRO A 96 -5.73 -30.45 -29.89
N GLU A 97 -6.21 -31.53 -29.24
CA GLU A 97 -7.18 -31.43 -28.15
C GLU A 97 -6.57 -30.76 -26.91
N TYR A 98 -5.30 -31.04 -26.62
CA TYR A 98 -4.57 -30.36 -25.54
C TYR A 98 -4.42 -28.87 -25.82
N ILE A 99 -4.01 -28.48 -27.04
CA ILE A 99 -3.93 -27.07 -27.45
C ILE A 99 -5.29 -26.37 -27.33
N LYS A 100 -6.37 -26.99 -27.80
CA LYS A 100 -7.72 -26.45 -27.66
C LYS A 100 -8.13 -26.26 -26.20
N SER A 101 -7.73 -27.17 -25.32
CA SER A 101 -7.98 -27.06 -23.88
C SER A 101 -7.20 -25.89 -23.27
N PHE A 102 -5.96 -25.68 -23.71
CA PHE A 102 -5.13 -24.55 -23.32
C PHE A 102 -5.66 -23.22 -23.87
N ASP A 103 -6.16 -23.17 -25.11
CA ASP A 103 -6.79 -21.98 -25.70
C ASP A 103 -7.93 -21.45 -24.83
N LYS A 104 -8.75 -22.36 -24.28
CA LYS A 104 -9.81 -22.00 -23.34
C LYS A 104 -9.23 -21.36 -22.08
N GLN A 105 -8.19 -21.97 -21.51
CA GLN A 105 -7.51 -21.41 -20.33
C GLN A 105 -6.88 -20.06 -20.66
N ARG A 106 -6.29 -19.89 -21.85
CA ARG A 106 -5.73 -18.63 -22.34
C ARG A 106 -6.76 -17.52 -22.36
N LEU A 107 -7.96 -17.75 -22.88
CA LEU A 107 -9.02 -16.75 -22.85
C LEU A 107 -9.38 -16.33 -21.43
N HIS A 108 -9.44 -17.28 -20.48
CA HIS A 108 -9.66 -16.97 -19.07
C HIS A 108 -8.51 -16.15 -18.48
N MET A 109 -7.26 -16.53 -18.74
CA MET A 109 -6.06 -15.80 -18.30
C MET A 109 -6.04 -14.38 -18.84
N THR A 110 -6.26 -14.19 -20.14
CA THR A 110 -6.34 -12.88 -20.80
C THR A 110 -7.41 -12.01 -20.16
N ALA A 111 -8.62 -12.54 -19.92
CA ALA A 111 -9.69 -11.79 -19.28
C ALA A 111 -9.32 -11.38 -17.84
N GLN A 112 -8.75 -12.30 -17.06
CA GLN A 112 -8.33 -12.02 -15.68
C GLN A 112 -7.22 -10.96 -15.61
N LEU A 113 -6.18 -11.09 -16.44
CA LEU A 113 -5.11 -10.09 -16.49
C LEU A 113 -5.63 -8.73 -16.96
N ALA A 114 -6.43 -8.70 -18.04
CA ALA A 114 -6.99 -7.43 -18.54
C ALA A 114 -7.85 -6.69 -17.51
N LEU A 115 -8.52 -7.41 -16.61
CA LEU A 115 -9.35 -6.83 -15.55
C LEU A 115 -8.54 -6.40 -14.31
N PHE A 116 -7.49 -7.14 -13.95
CA PHE A 116 -6.91 -7.07 -12.61
C PHE A 116 -5.40 -6.82 -12.56
N SER A 117 -4.68 -6.86 -13.68
CA SER A 117 -3.25 -6.54 -13.74
C SER A 117 -2.99 -5.17 -14.37
N SER A 118 -1.79 -4.64 -14.18
CA SER A 118 -1.34 -3.49 -14.98
C SER A 118 -1.14 -3.85 -16.46
N SER A 119 -1.15 -2.83 -17.32
CA SER A 119 -0.86 -2.98 -18.75
C SER A 119 0.51 -3.61 -18.98
N ASP A 120 1.54 -3.18 -18.21
CA ASP A 120 2.89 -3.75 -18.29
C ASP A 120 2.87 -5.28 -18.14
N VAL A 121 2.15 -5.80 -17.13
CA VAL A 121 2.04 -7.23 -16.87
C VAL A 121 1.29 -7.95 -17.99
N PHE A 122 0.19 -7.38 -18.45
CA PHE A 122 -0.60 -7.91 -19.55
C PHE A 122 0.25 -8.04 -20.82
N ASP A 123 0.97 -6.99 -21.19
CA ASP A 123 1.79 -6.95 -22.40
C ASP A 123 2.94 -7.98 -22.33
N MET A 124 3.60 -8.13 -21.18
CA MET A 124 4.66 -9.13 -21.03
C MET A 124 4.11 -10.56 -21.06
N PHE A 125 2.92 -10.78 -20.50
CA PHE A 125 2.25 -12.08 -20.60
C PHE A 125 1.86 -12.41 -22.04
N MET A 126 1.34 -11.45 -22.79
CA MET A 126 0.97 -11.67 -24.20
C MET A 126 2.18 -12.00 -25.05
N LYS A 127 3.30 -11.29 -24.88
CA LYS A 127 4.57 -11.63 -25.55
C LYS A 127 5.04 -13.06 -25.25
N LEU A 128 4.92 -13.48 -23.99
CA LEU A 128 5.26 -14.83 -23.57
C LEU A 128 4.38 -15.88 -24.23
N ILE A 129 3.07 -15.61 -24.34
CA ILE A 129 2.12 -16.47 -25.05
C ILE A 129 2.46 -16.54 -26.54
N ASP A 130 2.70 -15.40 -27.19
CA ASP A 130 3.04 -15.35 -28.61
C ASP A 130 4.28 -16.19 -28.90
N TYR A 131 5.34 -16.03 -28.09
CA TYR A 131 6.54 -16.85 -28.19
C TYR A 131 6.25 -18.36 -28.11
N VAL A 132 5.37 -18.77 -27.19
CA VAL A 132 5.02 -20.19 -27.02
C VAL A 132 4.26 -20.73 -28.23
N TYR A 133 3.29 -19.99 -28.77
CA TYR A 133 2.55 -20.43 -29.96
C TYR A 133 3.44 -20.46 -31.19
N ASP A 134 4.21 -19.40 -31.43
CA ASP A 134 5.16 -19.34 -32.54
C ASP A 134 6.12 -20.54 -32.49
N SER A 135 6.63 -20.85 -31.29
CA SER A 135 7.52 -22.01 -31.06
C SER A 135 6.86 -23.35 -31.36
N ILE A 136 5.57 -23.51 -31.04
CA ILE A 136 4.81 -24.75 -31.32
C ILE A 136 4.56 -24.90 -32.82
N GLU A 137 4.22 -23.81 -33.52
CA GLU A 137 3.92 -23.83 -34.96
C GLU A 137 5.13 -24.23 -35.80
N VAL A 138 6.33 -23.78 -35.43
CA VAL A 138 7.58 -24.07 -36.16
C VAL A 138 8.43 -25.17 -35.53
N ASP A 139 7.95 -25.82 -34.46
CA ASP A 139 8.69 -26.84 -33.68
C ASP A 139 10.10 -26.37 -33.25
N ALA A 140 10.20 -25.12 -32.79
CA ALA A 140 11.47 -24.45 -32.49
C ALA A 140 11.53 -23.91 -31.05
N PHE A 141 10.87 -24.59 -30.11
CA PHE A 141 10.86 -24.17 -28.71
C PHE A 141 12.26 -24.20 -28.09
N ASP A 142 12.69 -23.04 -27.57
CA ASP A 142 13.90 -22.89 -26.77
C ASP A 142 13.55 -22.50 -25.32
N PHE A 143 13.95 -23.34 -24.37
CA PHE A 143 13.72 -23.07 -22.95
C PHE A 143 14.48 -21.83 -22.45
N HIS A 144 15.65 -21.51 -23.01
CA HIS A 144 16.40 -20.31 -22.62
C HIS A 144 15.62 -19.05 -22.96
N VAL A 145 15.07 -18.97 -24.18
CA VAL A 145 14.27 -17.82 -24.62
C VAL A 145 12.99 -17.73 -23.79
N PHE A 146 12.27 -18.86 -23.62
CA PHE A 146 11.10 -18.92 -22.74
C PHE A 146 11.38 -18.35 -21.35
N ARG A 147 12.47 -18.79 -20.72
CA ARG A 147 12.82 -18.35 -19.37
C ARG A 147 13.10 -16.86 -19.31
N VAL A 148 13.79 -16.30 -20.31
CA VAL A 148 14.07 -14.85 -20.34
C VAL A 148 12.76 -14.08 -20.37
N GLU A 149 11.84 -14.44 -21.27
CA GLU A 149 10.52 -13.81 -21.36
C GLU A 149 9.70 -14.01 -20.07
N MET A 150 9.74 -15.20 -19.48
CA MET A 150 9.07 -15.49 -18.20
C MET A 150 9.63 -14.64 -17.05
N LEU A 151 10.94 -14.41 -17.00
CA LEU A 151 11.57 -13.56 -15.99
C LEU A 151 11.23 -12.08 -16.19
N ILE A 152 11.06 -11.63 -17.43
CA ILE A 152 10.57 -10.29 -17.76
C ILE A 152 9.13 -10.14 -17.25
N PHE A 153 8.25 -11.11 -17.56
CA PHE A 153 6.88 -11.16 -17.02
C PHE A 153 6.86 -11.14 -15.49
N LEU A 154 7.65 -11.99 -14.83
CA LEU A 154 7.71 -12.04 -13.36
C LEU A 154 8.26 -10.74 -12.75
N SER A 155 9.16 -10.04 -13.45
CA SER A 155 9.65 -8.73 -13.01
C SER A 155 8.54 -7.67 -13.08
N ALA A 156 7.74 -7.67 -14.15
CA ALA A 156 6.56 -6.82 -14.25
C ALA A 156 5.53 -7.14 -13.13
N VAL A 157 5.32 -8.43 -12.84
CA VAL A 157 4.45 -8.89 -11.74
C VAL A 157 4.96 -8.37 -10.38
N ARG A 158 6.27 -8.48 -10.11
CA ARG A 158 6.87 -7.99 -8.84
C ARG A 158 6.66 -6.49 -8.65
N LYS A 159 6.79 -5.72 -9.74
CA LYS A 159 6.54 -4.28 -9.78
C LYS A 159 5.06 -3.98 -9.55
N ASP A 160 4.16 -4.72 -10.19
CA ASP A 160 2.71 -4.54 -10.07
C ASP A 160 2.16 -4.89 -8.67
N ILE A 161 2.70 -5.93 -8.02
CA ILE A 161 2.39 -6.26 -6.62
C ILE A 161 2.95 -5.20 -5.68
N GLY A 162 4.03 -4.50 -6.07
CA GLY A 162 4.67 -3.45 -5.27
C GLY A 162 5.65 -3.99 -4.22
N ILE A 163 6.24 -5.17 -4.45
CA ILE A 163 7.27 -5.75 -3.56
C ILE A 163 8.65 -5.20 -3.93
N TYR A 164 8.94 -5.23 -5.22
CA TYR A 164 10.25 -4.92 -5.76
C TYR A 164 10.12 -4.25 -7.11
N SER A 165 11.01 -3.30 -7.39
CA SER A 165 11.10 -2.59 -8.67
C SER A 165 12.28 -3.04 -9.53
N ASP A 166 13.11 -3.96 -9.04
CA ASP A 166 14.24 -4.51 -9.77
C ASP A 166 13.81 -5.65 -10.71
N GLU A 167 14.67 -5.94 -11.68
CA GLU A 167 14.48 -7.03 -12.64
C GLU A 167 15.12 -8.32 -12.12
N VAL A 168 14.39 -9.44 -12.26
CA VAL A 168 14.96 -10.77 -12.03
C VAL A 168 15.70 -11.21 -13.29
N LYS A 169 16.97 -11.60 -13.15
CA LYS A 169 17.78 -12.13 -14.25
C LYS A 169 18.41 -13.45 -13.84
N TYR A 170 18.37 -14.42 -14.75
CA TYR A 170 19.12 -15.66 -14.57
C TYR A 170 20.60 -15.40 -14.85
N LYS A 171 21.47 -15.79 -13.92
CA LYS A 171 22.94 -15.62 -14.01
C LYS A 171 23.68 -16.95 -14.17
N GLY A 172 22.96 -18.05 -14.41
CA GLY A 172 23.56 -19.36 -14.63
C GLY A 172 23.73 -19.67 -16.11
N ASN A 173 24.07 -20.94 -16.40
CA ASN A 173 24.44 -21.41 -17.74
C ASN A 173 23.53 -22.52 -18.29
N ARG A 174 22.49 -22.93 -17.55
CA ARG A 174 21.54 -23.95 -17.98
C ARG A 174 20.27 -23.32 -18.48
#